data_AF-A0A963ML50-F1
#
_entry.id   AF-A0A963ML50-F1
#
_cell.length_a   1.000
_cell.length_b   1.000
_cell.length_c   1.000
_cell.angle_alpha   90.00
_cell.angle_beta   90.00
_cell.angle_gamma   90.00
#
_symmetry.space_group_name_H-M   'P 1'
#
loop_
_entity.id
_entity.type
_entity.pdbx_description
1 polymer ?
#
loop_
_entity_poly.entity_id
_entity_poly.type
_entity_poly.pdbx_seq_one_letter_code
_entity_poly.pdbx_strand_id
1 'polypeptide(L)' 'GYRRFFKVVPALTDELRAENYRIRHEVYCRELNYEPVRPEGLEADAYDERSVHCLVQSVSTGEFVGCARLVL' A
#
# COMPACT_ATOMS: atom_id res chain seq x y z
N GLY A 1 -11.69 -5.98 19.17
CA GLY A 1 -12.03 -5.80 17.76
C GLY A 1 -10.88 -5.13 17.04
N TYR A 2 -10.75 -5.40 15.74
CA TYR A 2 -9.70 -4.91 14.85
C TYR A 2 -9.35 -3.42 15.02
N ARG A 3 -10.36 -2.56 15.17
CA ARG A 3 -10.21 -1.09 15.34
C ARG A 3 -9.41 -0.65 16.56
N ARG A 4 -9.16 -1.54 17.53
CA ARG A 4 -8.27 -1.27 18.68
C ARG A 4 -6.79 -1.30 18.29
N PHE A 5 -6.45 -2.00 17.23
CA PHE A 5 -5.07 -2.23 16.80
C PHE A 5 -4.78 -1.60 15.44
N PHE A 6 -5.79 -1.53 14.57
CA PHE A 6 -5.62 -1.08 13.20
C PHE A 6 -6.73 -0.13 12.73
N LYS A 7 -6.35 0.79 11.83
CA LYS A 7 -7.25 1.69 11.13
C LYS A 7 -7.06 1.51 9.63
N VAL A 8 -8.18 1.44 8.89
CA VAL A 8 -8.13 1.53 7.42
C VAL A 8 -8.16 2.99 7.02
N VAL A 9 -7.19 3.41 6.20
CA VAL A 9 -7.04 4.78 5.71
C VAL A 9 -7.18 4.77 4.19
N PRO A 10 -8.19 5.42 3.61
CA PRO A 10 -8.29 5.54 2.16
C PRO A 10 -7.15 6.42 1.64
N ALA A 11 -6.43 5.94 0.61
CA ALA A 11 -5.32 6.65 0.01
C ALA A 11 -5.83 7.62 -1.08
N LEU A 12 -6.38 8.74 -0.62
CA LEU A 12 -7.02 9.76 -1.48
C LEU A 12 -6.06 10.87 -1.93
N THR A 13 -4.90 11.01 -1.27
CA THR A 13 -3.86 11.96 -1.66
C THR A 13 -2.71 11.23 -2.33
N ASP A 14 -1.89 11.95 -3.09
CA ASP A 14 -0.76 11.36 -3.81
C ASP A 14 0.31 10.84 -2.86
N GLU A 15 0.47 11.44 -1.67
CA GLU A 15 1.38 10.95 -0.63
C GLU A 15 0.94 9.59 -0.09
N LEU A 16 -0.37 9.42 0.15
CA LEU A 16 -0.92 8.16 0.63
C LEU A 16 -0.89 7.07 -0.46
N ARG A 17 -1.06 7.46 -1.73
CA ARG A 17 -0.89 6.52 -2.86
C ARG A 17 0.56 6.09 -3.00
N ALA A 18 1.50 7.02 -2.88
CA ALA A 18 2.93 6.70 -2.90
C ALA A 18 3.31 5.72 -1.78
N GLU A 19 2.70 5.85 -0.59
CA GLU A 19 2.87 4.87 0.48
C GLU A 19 2.35 3.48 0.11
N ASN A 20 1.17 3.41 -0.53
CA ASN A 20 0.61 2.14 -1.00
C ASN A 20 1.56 1.45 -2.00
N TYR A 21 2.06 2.20 -2.99
CA TYR A 21 3.02 1.70 -3.98
C TYR A 21 4.35 1.27 -3.35
N ARG A 22 4.80 1.96 -2.29
CA ARG A 22 6.01 1.57 -1.57
C ARG A 22 5.82 0.26 -0.82
N ILE A 23 4.74 0.11 -0.06
CA ILE A 23 4.45 -1.14 0.67
C ILE A 23 4.32 -2.31 -0.32
N ARG A 24 3.65 -2.11 -1.46
CA ARG A 24 3.58 -3.12 -2.53
C ARG A 24 4.96 -3.47 -3.08
N HIS A 25 5.86 -2.50 -3.26
CA HIS A 25 7.22 -2.78 -3.72
C HIS A 25 8.03 -3.59 -2.71
N GLU A 26 7.97 -3.25 -1.42
CA GLU A 26 8.64 -4.03 -0.37
C GLU A 26 8.17 -5.50 -0.41
N VAL A 27 6.86 -5.72 -0.51
CA VAL A 27 6.30 -7.07 -0.46
C VAL A 27 6.46 -7.80 -1.80
N TYR A 28 5.92 -7.27 -2.90
CA TYR A 28 5.88 -7.97 -4.20
C TYR A 28 7.24 -8.02 -4.89
N CYS A 29 8.06 -6.97 -4.78
CA CYS A 29 9.35 -6.94 -5.46
C CYS A 29 10.49 -7.49 -4.60
N ARG A 30 10.59 -7.08 -3.33
CA ARG A 30 11.75 -7.42 -2.48
C ARG A 30 11.57 -8.70 -1.68
N GLU A 31 10.44 -8.86 -0.99
CA GLU A 31 10.21 -10.04 -0.15
C GLU A 31 9.79 -11.27 -0.97
N LEU A 32 8.77 -11.12 -1.80
CA LEU A 32 8.17 -12.24 -2.54
C LEU A 32 8.83 -12.50 -3.89
N ASN A 33 9.59 -11.55 -4.43
CA ASN A 33 10.24 -11.64 -5.75
C ASN A 33 9.27 -12.00 -6.89
N TYR A 34 8.02 -11.52 -6.80
CA TYR A 34 7.00 -11.71 -7.84
C TYR A 34 7.19 -10.74 -9.00
N GLU A 35 7.66 -9.53 -8.70
CA GLU A 35 7.91 -8.47 -9.67
C GLU A 35 9.37 -8.00 -9.57
N PRO A 36 9.96 -7.45 -10.64
CA PRO A 36 11.33 -6.94 -10.59
C PRO A 36 11.44 -5.72 -9.66
N VAL A 37 12.54 -5.64 -8.91
CA VAL A 37 12.86 -4.48 -8.06
C VAL A 37 13.09 -3.24 -8.92
N ARG A 38 12.23 -2.24 -8.74
CA ARG A 38 12.35 -0.93 -9.40
C ARG A 38 13.22 0.05 -8.61
N PRO A 39 14.10 0.84 -9.25
CA PRO A 39 14.99 1.80 -8.57
C PRO A 39 14.26 2.85 -7.74
N GLU A 40 13.05 3.24 -8.17
CA GLU A 40 12.24 4.27 -7.51
C GLU A 40 11.61 3.76 -6.21
N GLY A 41 11.63 2.45 -5.95
CA GLY A 41 11.05 1.86 -4.75
C GLY A 41 9.53 1.85 -4.73
N LEU A 42 8.89 1.98 -5.89
CA LEU A 42 7.43 2.04 -6.04
C LEU A 42 6.96 0.96 -7.00
N GLU A 43 5.98 0.17 -6.59
CA GLU A 43 5.31 -0.81 -7.45
C GLU A 43 3.97 -0.22 -7.90
N ALA A 44 3.81 -0.15 -9.22
CA ALA A 44 2.59 0.30 -9.86
C ALA A 44 2.37 -0.45 -11.19
N ASP A 45 1.11 -0.62 -11.56
CA ASP A 45 0.66 -1.29 -12.79
C ASP A 45 -0.52 -0.54 -13.45
N ALA A 46 -0.99 -1.08 -14.59
CA ALA A 46 -2.06 -0.48 -15.38
C ALA A 46 -3.44 -0.45 -14.68
N TYR A 47 -3.63 -1.17 -13.57
CA TYR A 47 -4.90 -1.18 -12.84
C TYR A 47 -4.98 -0.04 -11.83
N ASP A 48 -3.87 0.61 -11.50
CA ASP A 48 -3.82 1.60 -10.43
C ASP A 48 -4.64 2.85 -10.71
N GLU A 49 -4.78 3.23 -11.98
CA GLU A 49 -5.58 4.39 -12.42
C GLU A 49 -7.08 4.22 -12.15
N ARG A 50 -7.59 2.97 -12.19
CA ARG A 50 -9.00 2.63 -11.96
C ARG A 50 -9.24 1.95 -10.62
N SER A 51 -8.29 2.06 -9.70
CA SER A 51 -8.35 1.40 -8.39
C SER A 51 -8.61 2.38 -7.26
N VAL A 52 -9.41 1.92 -6.29
CA VAL A 52 -9.49 2.55 -4.97
C VAL A 52 -8.43 1.94 -4.07
N HIS A 53 -7.55 2.77 -3.55
CA HIS A 53 -6.43 2.35 -2.70
C HIS A 53 -6.73 2.58 -1.23
N CYS A 54 -6.30 1.66 -0.37
CA CYS A 54 -6.34 1.83 1.07
C CYS A 54 -5.09 1.29 1.75
N LEU A 55 -4.79 1.89 2.90
CA LEU A 55 -3.69 1.55 3.78
C LEU A 55 -4.25 1.00 5.09
N VAL A 56 -3.48 0.13 5.73
CA VAL A 56 -3.71 -0.35 7.08
C VAL A 56 -2.69 0.32 7.98
N GLN A 57 -3.16 1.13 8.92
CA GLN A 57 -2.34 1.86 9.86
C GLN A 57 -2.42 1.21 11.25
N SER A 58 -1.27 0.99 11.88
CA SER A 58 -1.17 0.58 13.27
C SER A 58 -1.60 1.73 14.18
N VAL A 59 -2.54 1.48 15.11
CA VAL A 59 -3.01 2.48 16.07
C VAL A 59 -1.94 2.81 17.12
N SER A 60 -1.08 1.84 17.47
CA SER A 60 -0.05 2.03 18.50
C SER A 60 1.17 2.80 18.01
N THR A 61 1.57 2.60 16.75
CA THR A 61 2.78 3.24 16.19
C THR A 61 2.46 4.37 15.21
N GLY A 62 1.26 4.40 14.62
CA GLY A 62 0.90 5.32 13.55
C GLY A 62 1.49 4.95 12.18
N GLU A 63 2.24 3.86 12.10
CA GLU A 63 2.87 3.41 10.85
C GLU A 63 1.88 2.66 9.96
N PHE A 64 2.09 2.74 8.65
CA PHE A 64 1.37 1.93 7.68
C PHE A 64 2.02 0.54 7.59
N VAL A 65 1.26 -0.48 7.92
CA VAL A 65 1.73 -1.87 8.06
C VAL A 65 1.19 -2.79 6.96
N GLY A 66 0.41 -2.24 6.03
CA GLY A 66 -0.18 -2.98 4.93
C GLY A 66 -1.01 -2.10 4.03
N CYS A 67 -1.44 -2.68 2.91
CA CYS A 67 -2.22 -1.99 1.91
C CYS A 67 -3.17 -2.98 1.21
N ALA A 68 -4.25 -2.45 0.64
CA ALA A 68 -5.09 -3.17 -0.30
C ALA A 68 -5.59 -2.20 -1.38
N ARG A 69 -6.07 -2.77 -2.49
CA ARG A 69 -6.74 -2.03 -3.54
C ARG A 69 -7.99 -2.76 -4.02
N LEU A 70 -8.96 -1.99 -4.48
CA LEU A 70 -10.13 -2.49 -5.20
C LEU A 70 -10.09 -1.94 -6.63
N VAL A 71 -9.95 -2.83 -7.60
CA VAL A 71 -10.03 -2.47 -9.03
C VAL A 71 -11.51 -2.34 -9.41
N LEU A 72 -11.91 -1.18 -9.93
CA LEU A 72 -13.28 -0.91 -10.40
C LEU A 72 -13.48 -1.40 -11.83
#